data_AF-A4BT83-F1
#
_entry.id   AF-A4BT83-F1
#
_cell.length_a   1.000
_cell.length_b   1.000
_cell.length_c   1.000
_cell.angle_alpha   90.00
_cell.angle_beta   90.00
_cell.angle_gamma   90.00
#
_symmetry.space_group_name_H-M   'P 1'
#
loop_
_entity.id
_entity.type
_entity.pdbx_description
1 polymer ?
#
loop_
_entity_poly.entity_id
_entity_poly.type
_entity_poly.pdbx_seq_one_letter_code
_entity_poly.pdbx_strand_id
1 'polypeptide(L)'
;MLQHDGEVVIHLLENVQRATIAPLLRAAIEPGTQIYTDEYDIYNRLTDWGYAHRTVCHSHGEYARDEDGDGFHEIHVNTIEGFWSLLRSWLRPHRGISQEGLPLYLGFFKFVHNARIRGKGLLQPLLGLLLT
;
A
#
# COMPACT_ATOMS: atom_id res chain seq x y z
N MET A 1 -0.04 2.32 -1.22
CA MET A 1 -1.44 2.48 -0.77
C MET A 1 -2.16 1.18 -1.07
N LEU A 2 -2.95 0.65 -0.14
CA LEU A 2 -3.70 -0.59 -0.32
C LEU A 2 -5.15 -0.35 0.12
N GLN A 3 -6.10 -0.72 -0.74
CA GLN A 3 -7.52 -0.68 -0.43
C GLN A 3 -7.97 -2.01 0.18
N HIS A 4 -8.76 -1.95 1.25
CA HIS A 4 -9.37 -3.14 1.83
C HIS A 4 -10.23 -3.87 0.78
N ASP A 5 -9.99 -5.17 0.59
CA ASP A 5 -10.58 -5.98 -0.47
C ASP A 5 -10.44 -5.45 -1.91
N GLY A 6 -9.56 -4.48 -2.14
CA GLY A 6 -9.36 -3.82 -3.42
C GLY A 6 -7.96 -4.01 -4.00
N GLU A 7 -7.49 -2.96 -4.66
CA GLU A 7 -6.19 -2.94 -5.34
C GLU A 7 -5.07 -2.36 -4.46
N VAL A 8 -3.84 -2.71 -4.80
CA VAL A 8 -2.64 -2.01 -4.32
C VAL A 8 -2.10 -1.06 -5.39
N VAL A 9 -1.64 0.09 -4.93
CA VAL A 9 -0.89 1.07 -5.72
C VAL A 9 0.49 1.26 -5.08
N ILE A 10 1.53 1.07 -5.89
CA ILE A 10 2.95 1.22 -5.51
C ILE A 10 3.53 2.37 -6.32
N HIS A 11 4.18 3.31 -5.64
CA HIS A 11 4.99 4.36 -6.26
C HIS A 11 6.40 4.31 -5.71
N LEU A 12 7.39 4.36 -6.59
CA LEU A 12 8.77 4.61 -6.22
C LEU A 12 8.96 6.12 -6.16
N LEU A 13 9.44 6.62 -5.02
CA LEU A 13 9.59 8.05 -4.76
C LEU A 13 11.05 8.36 -4.44
N GLU A 14 11.51 9.52 -4.89
CA GLU A 14 12.85 10.03 -4.56
C GLU A 14 12.98 10.40 -3.08
N ASN A 15 11.88 10.81 -2.46
CA ASN A 15 11.82 11.17 -1.05
C ASN A 15 10.41 10.96 -0.48
N VAL A 16 10.32 10.87 0.84
CA VAL A 16 9.07 10.72 1.59
C VAL A 16 8.75 12.03 2.31
N GLN A 17 8.50 13.08 1.54
CA GLN A 17 8.10 14.38 2.07
C GLN A 17 6.62 14.66 1.80
N ARG A 18 6.00 15.46 2.67
CA ARG A 18 4.59 15.86 2.54
C ARG A 18 4.27 16.46 1.17
N ALA A 19 5.13 17.33 0.64
CA ALA A 19 4.95 17.94 -0.68
C ALA A 19 4.95 16.91 -1.82
N THR A 20 5.71 15.82 -1.68
CA THR A 20 5.84 14.75 -2.66
C THR A 20 4.67 13.77 -2.60
N ILE A 21 4.23 13.39 -1.39
CA ILE A 21 3.18 12.38 -1.22
C ILE A 21 1.75 12.94 -1.40
N ALA A 22 1.52 14.21 -1.05
CA ALA A 22 0.19 14.83 -1.12
C ALA A 22 -0.48 14.72 -2.49
N PRO A 23 0.17 15.08 -3.62
CA PRO A 23 -0.47 14.96 -4.94
C PRO A 23 -0.77 13.49 -5.31
N LEU A 24 0.08 12.54 -4.88
CA LEU A 24 -0.11 11.12 -5.17
C LEU A 24 -1.29 10.54 -4.40
N LEU A 25 -1.43 10.89 -3.12
CA LEU A 25 -2.58 10.50 -2.30
C LEU A 25 -3.88 11.04 -2.90
N ARG A 26 -3.91 12.32 -3.29
CA ARG A 26 -5.10 12.94 -3.90
C ARG A 26 -5.46 12.39 -5.27
N ALA A 27 -4.47 11.93 -6.04
CA ALA A 27 -4.71 11.30 -7.33
C ALA A 27 -5.24 9.86 -7.19
N ALA A 28 -4.88 9.16 -6.10
CA ALA A 28 -5.19 7.74 -5.92
C ALA A 28 -6.35 7.46 -4.95
N ILE A 29 -6.67 8.40 -4.07
CA ILE A 29 -7.64 8.21 -2.98
C ILE A 29 -8.68 9.33 -3.04
N GLU A 30 -9.94 8.93 -3.14
CA GLU A 30 -11.08 9.84 -3.14
C GLU A 30 -11.18 10.60 -1.79
N PRO A 31 -11.41 11.92 -1.80
CA PRO A 31 -11.66 12.68 -0.57
C PRO A 31 -12.80 12.07 0.26
N GLY A 32 -12.69 12.14 1.59
CA GLY A 32 -13.63 11.53 2.53
C GLY A 32 -13.35 10.04 2.82
N THR A 33 -12.46 9.39 2.08
CA THR A 33 -12.05 8.00 2.36
C THR A 33 -11.45 7.87 3.76
N GLN A 34 -11.79 6.78 4.45
CA GLN A 34 -11.16 6.39 5.72
C GLN A 34 -9.79 5.77 5.47
N ILE A 35 -8.75 6.38 6.01
CA ILE A 35 -7.36 5.95 5.90
C ILE A 35 -6.87 5.46 7.26
N TYR A 36 -6.13 4.36 7.24
CA TYR A 36 -5.44 3.77 8.40
C TYR A 36 -3.93 3.87 8.20
N THR A 37 -3.21 4.44 9.17
CA THR A 37 -1.73 4.54 9.13
C THR A 37 -1.10 4.13 10.46
N ASP A 38 0.23 4.00 10.45
CA ASP A 38 1.05 4.01 11.65
C ASP A 38 1.20 5.45 12.17
N GLU A 39 2.02 5.62 13.21
CA GLU A 39 2.28 6.90 13.87
C GLU A 39 3.17 7.89 13.07
N TYR A 40 3.50 7.61 11.81
CA TYR A 40 4.47 8.43 11.09
C TYR A 40 3.91 9.84 10.75
N ASP A 41 4.68 10.87 11.11
CA ASP A 41 4.25 12.28 11.12
C ASP A 41 3.85 12.84 9.74
N ILE A 42 4.30 12.21 8.66
CA ILE A 42 3.95 12.57 7.29
C ILE A 42 2.44 12.51 7.03
N TYR A 43 1.72 11.69 7.80
CA TYR A 43 0.28 11.46 7.67
C TYR A 43 -0.59 12.42 8.51
N ASN A 44 0.01 13.24 9.38
CA ASN A 44 -0.74 14.14 10.29
C ASN A 44 -1.64 15.17 9.59
N ARG A 45 -1.47 15.37 8.28
CA ARG A 45 -2.25 16.33 7.47
C ARG A 45 -3.38 15.67 6.69
N LEU A 46 -3.62 14.36 6.82
CA LEU A 46 -4.66 13.65 6.08
C LEU A 46 -6.05 14.25 6.36
N THR A 47 -6.37 14.56 7.62
CA THR A 47 -7.65 15.22 7.97
C THR A 47 -7.77 16.60 7.34
N ASP A 48 -6.70 17.41 7.37
CA ASP A 48 -6.66 18.73 6.71
C ASP A 48 -6.82 18.63 5.18
N TRP A 49 -6.51 17.47 4.59
CA TRP A 49 -6.66 17.20 3.16
C TRP A 49 -8.02 16.59 2.81
N GLY A 50 -8.92 16.46 3.79
CA GLY A 50 -10.29 16.00 3.58
C GLY A 50 -10.48 14.49 3.72
N TYR A 51 -9.53 13.75 4.33
CA TYR A 51 -9.68 12.32 4.60
C TYR A 51 -10.13 12.06 6.05
N ALA A 52 -10.90 11.00 6.26
CA ALA A 52 -11.07 10.45 7.59
C ALA A 52 -9.80 9.66 7.93
N HIS A 53 -9.26 9.84 9.15
CA HIS A 53 -7.97 9.26 9.52
C HIS A 53 -8.06 8.55 10.86
N ARG A 54 -7.53 7.34 10.89
CA ARG A 54 -7.27 6.56 12.10
C ARG A 54 -5.82 6.10 12.04
N THR A 55 -5.19 6.01 13.20
CA THR A 55 -3.77 5.68 13.32
C THR A 55 -3.60 4.68 14.45
N VAL A 56 -2.66 3.75 14.33
CA VAL A 56 -2.13 3.00 15.48
C VAL A 56 -0.78 3.59 15.90
N CYS A 57 -0.37 3.39 17.16
CA CYS A 57 0.91 3.88 17.65
C CYS A 57 1.76 2.75 18.26
N HIS A 58 2.65 2.17 17.45
CA HIS A 58 3.46 1.03 17.86
C HIS A 58 4.42 1.38 19.00
N SER A 59 4.90 2.62 19.06
CA SER A 59 5.75 3.09 20.18
C SER A 59 5.07 3.03 21.56
N HIS A 60 3.72 3.05 21.60
CA HIS A 60 2.94 2.84 22.82
C HIS A 60 2.52 1.37 23.05
N GLY A 61 3.01 0.45 22.21
CA GLY A 61 2.57 -0.95 22.23
C GLY A 61 1.17 -1.16 21.65
N GLU A 62 0.64 -0.20 20.89
CA GLU A 62 -0.64 -0.30 20.20
C GLU A 62 -0.44 -0.90 18.80
N TYR A 63 -1.07 -2.05 18.54
CA TYR A 63 -0.96 -2.78 17.26
C TYR A 63 -2.30 -2.89 16.53
N ALA A 64 -3.40 -2.88 17.28
CA ALA A 64 -4.74 -2.77 16.76
C ALA A 64 -5.60 -2.08 17.82
N ARG A 65 -6.65 -1.35 17.41
CA ARG A 65 -7.64 -0.79 18.34
C ARG A 65 -9.05 -1.24 17.98
N ASP A 66 -9.80 -1.48 19.04
CA ASP A 66 -11.24 -1.62 19.07
C ASP A 66 -11.80 -0.29 19.60
N GLU A 67 -12.47 0.48 18.75
CA GLU A 67 -13.02 1.80 19.14
C GLU A 67 -14.47 1.70 19.66
N ASP A 68 -15.21 0.63 19.38
CA ASP A 68 -16.63 0.47 19.75
C ASP A 68 -16.87 -0.54 20.88
N GLY A 69 -15.83 -1.28 21.28
CA GLY A 69 -15.82 -2.21 22.41
C GLY A 69 -16.50 -3.54 22.13
N ASP A 70 -16.69 -3.91 20.86
CA ASP A 70 -17.35 -5.17 20.49
C ASP A 70 -16.39 -6.39 20.51
N GLY A 71 -15.10 -6.15 20.74
CA GLY A 71 -14.03 -7.14 20.79
C GLY A 71 -13.31 -7.34 19.46
N PHE A 72 -13.79 -6.74 18.37
CA PHE A 72 -13.11 -6.71 17.08
C PHE A 72 -12.22 -5.46 17.00
N HIS A 73 -11.00 -5.63 16.48
CA HIS A 73 -10.03 -4.53 16.40
C HIS A 73 -9.86 -4.11 14.94
N GLU A 74 -10.71 -3.22 14.44
CA GLU A 74 -10.73 -2.80 13.02
C GLU A 74 -9.60 -1.83 12.67
N ILE A 75 -9.10 -1.10 13.66
CA ILE A 75 -8.11 -0.04 13.44
C ILE A 75 -6.73 -0.64 13.55
N HIS A 76 -6.14 -0.99 12.40
CA HIS A 76 -4.78 -1.51 12.31
C HIS A 76 -4.17 -1.26 10.94
N VAL A 77 -2.85 -1.47 10.82
CA VAL A 77 -2.12 -1.43 9.52
C VAL A 77 -1.63 -2.80 9.05
N ASN A 78 -2.03 -3.88 9.72
CA ASN A 78 -1.56 -5.25 9.47
C ASN A 78 -1.67 -5.69 8.00
N THR A 79 -2.69 -5.24 7.27
CA THR A 79 -2.88 -5.59 5.85
C THR A 79 -1.72 -5.06 4.98
N ILE A 80 -1.33 -3.80 5.14
CA ILE A 80 -0.22 -3.22 4.36
C ILE A 80 1.13 -3.77 4.83
N GLU A 81 1.30 -4.06 6.12
CA GLU A 81 2.50 -4.73 6.64
C GLU A 81 2.67 -6.15 6.09
N GLY A 82 1.58 -6.90 6.00
CA GLY A 82 1.51 -8.20 5.35
C GLY A 82 1.90 -8.10 3.87
N PHE A 83 1.35 -7.11 3.16
CA PHE A 83 1.72 -6.81 1.77
C PHE A 83 3.24 -6.57 1.63
N TRP A 84 3.85 -5.76 2.49
CA TRP A 84 5.29 -5.51 2.44
C TRP A 84 6.11 -6.76 2.72
N SER A 85 5.64 -7.66 3.58
CA SER A 85 6.30 -8.94 3.85
C SER A 85 6.28 -9.87 2.62
N LEU A 86 5.19 -9.85 1.85
CA LEU A 86 5.10 -10.55 0.57
C LEU A 86 6.04 -9.94 -0.48
N LEU A 87 6.03 -8.61 -0.64
CA LEU A 87 6.90 -7.93 -1.61
C LEU A 87 8.39 -8.20 -1.32
N ARG A 88 8.82 -8.09 -0.06
CA ARG A 88 10.22 -8.39 0.31
C ARG A 88 10.60 -9.82 -0.05
N SER A 89 9.71 -10.77 0.21
CA SER A 89 9.93 -12.18 -0.12
C SER A 89 10.00 -12.41 -1.62
N TRP A 90 9.17 -11.71 -2.41
CA TRP A 90 9.18 -11.76 -3.87
C TRP A 90 10.49 -11.22 -4.47
N LEU A 91 11.03 -10.13 -3.92
CA LEU A 91 12.27 -9.52 -4.43
C LEU A 91 13.53 -10.31 -4.01
N ARG A 92 13.47 -11.05 -2.89
CA ARG A 92 14.62 -11.73 -2.28
C ARG A 92 15.41 -12.66 -3.21
N PRO A 93 14.80 -13.45 -4.12
CA PRO A 93 15.54 -14.30 -5.06
C PRO A 93 16.34 -13.51 -6.09
N HIS A 94 15.91 -12.29 -6.44
CA HIS A 94 16.49 -11.46 -7.49
C HIS A 94 17.63 -10.56 -6.98
N ARG A 95 18.47 -11.06 -6.06
CA ARG A 95 19.54 -10.28 -5.41
C ARG A 95 20.29 -9.37 -6.40
N GLY A 96 20.51 -8.11 -6.02
CA GLY A 96 21.28 -7.16 -6.84
C GLY A 96 20.48 -6.42 -7.92
N ILE A 97 19.16 -6.28 -7.76
CA ILE A 97 18.33 -5.45 -8.65
C ILE A 97 18.90 -4.02 -8.68
N SER A 98 19.17 -3.50 -9.88
CA SER A 98 19.58 -2.10 -10.06
C SER A 98 18.41 -1.16 -9.75
N GLN A 99 18.71 0.09 -9.39
CA GLN A 99 17.67 1.11 -9.19
C GLN A 99 16.84 1.34 -10.47
N GLU A 100 17.49 1.26 -11.64
CA GLU A 100 16.83 1.36 -12.95
C GLU A 100 15.86 0.21 -13.24
N GLY A 101 16.19 -1.01 -12.79
CA GLY A 101 15.35 -2.18 -13.00
C GLY A 101 14.22 -2.32 -11.98
N LEU A 102 14.38 -1.78 -10.77
CA LEU A 102 13.43 -1.92 -9.67
C LEU A 102 11.97 -1.58 -10.03
N PRO A 103 11.67 -0.50 -10.79
CA PRO A 103 10.30 -0.19 -11.20
C PRO A 103 9.59 -1.33 -11.94
N LEU A 104 10.31 -2.09 -12.79
CA LEU A 104 9.73 -3.22 -13.53
C LEU A 104 9.34 -4.37 -12.60
N TYR A 105 10.17 -4.67 -11.61
CA TYR A 105 9.88 -5.70 -10.61
C TYR A 105 8.69 -5.32 -9.72
N LEU A 106 8.65 -4.06 -9.27
CA LEU A 106 7.53 -3.55 -8.48
C LEU A 106 6.23 -3.54 -9.30
N GLY A 107 6.29 -3.10 -10.56
CA GLY A 107 5.16 -3.08 -11.48
C GLY A 107 4.62 -4.49 -11.76
N PHE A 108 5.50 -5.45 -12.02
CA PHE A 108 5.08 -6.83 -12.23
C PHE A 108 4.50 -7.46 -10.96
N PHE A 109 5.10 -7.22 -9.80
CA PHE A 109 4.54 -7.68 -8.52
C PHE A 109 3.16 -7.08 -8.25
N LYS A 110 3.00 -5.75 -8.43
CA LYS A 110 1.71 -5.06 -8.32
C LYS A 110 0.67 -5.71 -9.24
N PHE A 111 1.00 -5.94 -10.50
CA PHE A 111 0.13 -6.58 -11.47
C PHE A 111 -0.32 -7.97 -11.00
N VAL A 112 0.62 -8.83 -10.59
CA VAL A 112 0.30 -10.18 -10.09
C VAL A 112 -0.56 -10.13 -8.83
N HIS A 113 -0.25 -9.22 -7.90
CA HIS A 113 -1.01 -9.03 -6.67
C HIS A 113 -2.47 -8.59 -6.95
N ASN A 114 -2.66 -7.60 -7.83
CA ASN A 114 -4.00 -7.09 -8.17
C ASN A 114 -4.80 -8.06 -9.04
N ALA A 115 -4.15 -8.81 -9.92
CA ALA A 115 -4.84 -9.78 -10.79
C ALA A 115 -5.51 -10.90 -10.00
N ARG A 116 -5.04 -11.21 -8.78
CA ARG A 116 -5.54 -12.30 -7.91
C ARG A 116 -5.60 -13.67 -8.62
N ILE A 117 -4.80 -13.84 -9.67
CA ILE A 117 -4.69 -15.06 -10.47
C ILE A 117 -3.26 -15.60 -10.34
N ARG A 118 -3.11 -16.92 -10.35
CA ARG A 118 -1.80 -17.59 -10.24
C ARG A 118 -1.50 -18.46 -11.45
N GLY A 119 -0.21 -18.69 -11.68
CA GLY A 119 0.28 -19.60 -12.73
C GLY A 119 -0.09 -19.14 -14.14
N LYS A 120 -0.41 -20.10 -15.01
CA LYS A 120 -0.66 -19.86 -16.44
C LYS A 120 -1.83 -18.90 -16.72
N GLY A 121 -2.75 -18.75 -15.77
CA GLY A 121 -3.89 -17.83 -15.90
C GLY A 121 -3.48 -16.35 -16.03
N LEU A 122 -2.25 -16.00 -15.61
CA LEU A 122 -1.72 -14.64 -15.75
C LEU A 122 -1.34 -14.26 -17.18
N LEU A 123 -1.19 -15.22 -18.09
CA LEU A 123 -0.68 -14.95 -19.44
C LEU A 123 -1.62 -14.01 -20.23
N GLN A 124 -2.93 -14.28 -20.22
CA GLN A 124 -3.90 -13.48 -20.96
C GLN A 124 -4.01 -12.05 -20.39
N PRO A 125 -4.18 -11.84 -19.06
CA PRO A 125 -4.15 -10.49 -18.50
C PRO A 125 -2.82 -9.75 -18.73
N LEU A 126 -1.69 -10.46 -18.72
CA LEU A 126 -0.37 -9.84 -18.96
C LEU A 126 -0.22 -9.37 -20.41
N LEU A 127 -0.63 -10.20 -21.37
CA LEU A 127 -0.66 -9.82 -22.78
C LEU A 127 -1.62 -8.65 -23.01
N GLY A 128 -2.78 -8.67 -22.35
CA GLY A 128 -3.73 -7.56 -22.38
C GLY A 128 -3.12 -6.25 -21.90
N LEU A 129 -2.32 -6.28 -20.81
CA LEU A 129 -1.65 -5.08 -20.29
C LEU A 129 -0.53 -4.56 -21.20
N LEU A 130 0.21 -5.45 -21.88
CA LEU A 130 1.40 -5.08 -22.66
C LEU A 130 1.11 -4.69 -24.11
N LEU A 131 -0.05 -5.10 -24.65
CA LEU A 131 -0.41 -4.91 -26.06
C LEU A 131 -1.44 -3.79 -26.29
N THR A 132 -1.83 -3.08 -25.23
CA THR A 132 -2.72 -1.90 -25.27
C THR A 132 -1.93 -0.64 -24.93
#